data_AF-A0A4U9UTD4-F1
#
_entry.id   AF-A0A4U9UTD4-F1
#
_cell.length_a   1.000
_cell.length_b   1.000
_cell.length_c   1.000
_cell.angle_alpha   90.00
_cell.angle_beta   90.00
_cell.angle_gamma   90.00
#
_symmetry.space_group_name_H-M   'P 1'
#
loop_
_entity.id
_entity.type
_entity.pdbx_description
1 polymer ?
#
loop_
_entity_poly.entity_id
_entity_poly.type
_entity_poly.pdbx_seq_one_letter_code
_entity_poly.pdbx_strand_id
1 'polypeptide(L)'
;MKNITDSSIRFSVITEGSLIQTGFLDASLNEPTQHIPYTPVNMYVVQEVEAASIGDILVAERSGEDLIVTLRSLEDSQPHLALKNFFAHNGQLHQITQDGEFIRSLSAQDNPQQGQITFSAQPLGHIEQQPLSQALSMLHEVSLSEANDAASQPAMMAMAFLMQDEAPKNHSRP
;
A
#
# COMPACT_ATOMS: atom_id res chain seq x y z
N MET A 1 16.40 14.16 6.73
CA MET A 1 16.11 12.74 6.50
C MET A 1 14.60 12.60 6.57
N LYS A 2 13.94 12.28 5.44
CA LYS A 2 12.49 12.04 5.45
C LYS A 2 12.24 10.72 6.17
N ASN A 3 11.37 10.75 7.17
CA ASN A 3 10.96 9.55 7.89
C ASN A 3 10.17 8.65 6.93
N ILE A 4 10.64 7.42 6.75
CA ILE A 4 10.03 6.37 5.91
C ILE A 4 8.90 5.65 6.71
N THR A 5 8.50 6.17 7.86
CA THR A 5 7.57 5.51 8.80
C THR A 5 6.08 5.60 8.46
N ASP A 6 5.69 6.21 7.34
CA ASP A 6 4.27 6.35 6.94
C ASP A 6 3.90 5.55 5.67
N SER A 7 4.76 4.63 5.21
CA SER A 7 4.47 3.81 4.02
C SER A 7 3.45 2.70 4.34
N SER A 8 2.20 3.07 4.59
CA SER A 8 1.10 2.11 4.69
C SER A 8 0.72 1.62 3.30
N ILE A 9 0.84 0.32 3.04
CA ILE A 9 0.30 -0.27 1.80
C ILE A 9 -1.12 -0.78 2.09
N ARG A 10 -2.08 -0.38 1.25
CA ARG A 10 -3.45 -0.85 1.35
C ARG A 10 -3.69 -2.07 0.48
N PHE A 11 -4.39 -3.02 1.06
CA PHE A 11 -4.86 -4.21 0.38
C PHE A 11 -6.38 -4.22 0.44
N SER A 12 -7.02 -4.25 -0.72
CA SER A 12 -8.47 -4.23 -0.85
C SER A 12 -8.98 -5.50 -1.50
N VAL A 13 -10.07 -6.03 -0.97
CA VAL A 13 -10.79 -7.19 -1.52
C VAL A 13 -12.13 -6.72 -2.05
N ILE A 14 -12.33 -6.86 -3.37
CA ILE A 14 -13.57 -6.51 -4.07
C ILE A 14 -14.33 -7.79 -4.39
N THR A 15 -15.63 -7.80 -4.13
CA THR A 15 -16.55 -8.89 -4.52
C THR A 15 -17.74 -8.32 -5.26
N GLU A 16 -18.08 -8.87 -6.41
CA GLU A 16 -19.32 -8.52 -7.13
C GLU A 16 -19.56 -6.98 -7.24
N GLY A 17 -18.49 -6.20 -7.41
CA GLY A 17 -18.54 -4.73 -7.52
C GLY A 17 -18.63 -3.95 -6.20
N SER A 18 -18.48 -4.61 -5.04
CA SER A 18 -18.46 -3.97 -3.72
C SER A 18 -17.15 -4.25 -2.99
N LEU A 19 -16.62 -3.25 -2.30
CA LEU A 19 -15.46 -3.39 -1.41
C LEU A 19 -15.89 -4.12 -0.13
N ILE A 20 -15.31 -5.29 0.14
CA ILE A 20 -15.60 -6.05 1.36
C ILE A 20 -14.63 -5.70 2.49
N GLN A 21 -13.35 -5.60 2.18
CA GLN A 21 -12.32 -5.54 3.21
C GLN A 21 -11.14 -4.72 2.72
N THR A 22 -10.73 -3.78 3.56
CA THR A 22 -9.47 -3.04 3.42
C THR A 22 -8.55 -3.46 4.56
N GLY A 23 -7.42 -4.06 4.21
CA GLY A 23 -6.29 -4.31 5.09
C GLY A 23 -5.22 -3.25 4.88
N PHE A 24 -4.38 -3.08 5.89
CA PHE A 24 -3.23 -2.20 5.86
C PHE A 24 -2.01 -3.03 6.24
N LEU A 25 -0.90 -2.83 5.54
CA LEU A 25 0.41 -3.15 6.07
C LEU A 25 1.02 -1.85 6.58
N ASP A 26 0.93 -1.64 7.89
CA ASP A 26 1.54 -0.52 8.61
C ASP A 26 2.44 -1.10 9.71
N ALA A 27 3.67 -0.60 9.81
CA ALA A 27 4.63 -0.96 10.84
C ALA A 27 4.11 -0.79 12.29
N SER A 28 3.02 -0.04 12.48
CA SER A 28 2.36 0.16 13.78
C SER A 28 1.45 -1.01 14.23
N LEU A 29 1.20 -2.01 13.37
CA LEU A 29 0.29 -3.12 13.70
C LEU A 29 0.84 -4.02 14.81
N ASN A 30 0.03 -4.22 15.86
CA ASN A 30 0.33 -5.11 16.99
C ASN A 30 0.26 -6.61 16.64
N GLU A 31 -0.50 -6.95 15.60
CA GLU A 31 -0.59 -8.33 15.08
C GLU A 31 0.43 -8.48 13.94
N PRO A 32 1.37 -9.44 14.05
CA PRO A 32 2.45 -9.59 13.07
C PRO A 32 1.96 -10.22 11.76
N THR A 33 0.73 -10.74 11.68
CA THR A 33 0.22 -11.30 10.43
C THR A 33 -1.28 -11.12 10.28
N GLN A 34 -1.68 -10.42 9.21
CA GLN A 34 -3.07 -10.37 8.77
C GLN A 34 -3.35 -11.56 7.87
N HIS A 35 -4.37 -12.35 8.21
CA HIS A 35 -4.81 -13.48 7.38
C HIS A 35 -6.07 -13.12 6.59
N ILE A 36 -6.02 -13.26 5.27
CA ILE A 36 -7.18 -13.06 4.39
C ILE A 36 -7.39 -14.34 3.58
N PRO A 37 -8.58 -14.96 3.63
CA PRO A 37 -8.87 -16.11 2.79
C PRO A 37 -8.95 -15.72 1.31
N TYR A 38 -8.25 -16.46 0.45
CA TYR A 38 -8.40 -16.32 -0.99
C TYR A 38 -9.69 -17.00 -1.47
N THR A 39 -10.55 -16.27 -2.17
CA THR A 39 -11.78 -16.79 -2.77
C THR A 39 -11.75 -16.48 -4.27
N PRO A 40 -11.96 -17.47 -5.17
CA PRO A 40 -11.86 -17.28 -6.62
C PRO A 40 -12.78 -16.21 -7.22
N VAL A 41 -13.89 -15.88 -6.56
CA VAL A 41 -14.86 -14.87 -7.04
C VAL A 41 -14.49 -13.44 -6.63
N ASN A 42 -13.44 -13.28 -5.80
CA ASN A 42 -13.00 -12.00 -5.28
C ASN A 42 -11.80 -11.49 -6.09
N MET A 43 -11.69 -10.17 -6.17
CA MET A 43 -10.54 -9.48 -6.73
C MET A 43 -9.72 -8.87 -5.61
N TYR A 44 -8.42 -9.18 -5.60
CA TYR A 44 -7.46 -8.70 -4.61
C TYR A 44 -6.60 -7.62 -5.26
N VAL A 45 -6.63 -6.42 -4.68
CA VAL A 45 -6.03 -5.20 -5.23
C VAL A 45 -5.12 -4.55 -4.21
N VAL A 46 -3.90 -4.24 -4.61
CA VAL A 46 -2.95 -3.43 -3.86
C VAL A 46 -3.05 -1.98 -4.35
N GLN A 47 -3.17 -1.05 -3.42
CA GLN A 47 -3.19 0.39 -3.73
C GLN A 47 -1.87 1.00 -3.30
N GLU A 48 -1.20 1.66 -4.24
CA GLU A 48 0.08 2.29 -3.98
C GLU A 48 -0.09 3.76 -3.62
N VAL A 49 0.45 4.16 -2.47
CA VAL A 49 0.37 5.55 -1.99
C VAL A 49 1.57 6.38 -2.51
N GLU A 50 2.69 5.73 -2.82
CA GLU A 50 3.88 6.37 -3.40
C GLU A 50 4.10 5.88 -4.85
N ALA A 51 4.83 6.66 -5.66
CA ALA A 51 5.06 6.33 -7.08
C ALA A 51 6.15 5.26 -7.30
N ALA A 52 6.37 4.36 -6.35
CA ALA A 52 7.35 3.30 -6.49
C ALA A 52 6.80 2.18 -7.38
N SER A 53 7.54 1.08 -7.57
CA SER A 53 6.95 -0.15 -8.08
C SER A 53 6.62 -1.05 -6.90
N ILE A 54 5.50 -1.78 -6.98
CA ILE A 54 5.15 -2.80 -5.97
C ILE A 54 6.31 -3.77 -5.66
N GLY A 55 7.14 -4.10 -6.65
CA GLY A 55 8.30 -4.99 -6.46
C GLY A 55 9.45 -4.37 -5.67
N ASP A 56 9.52 -3.04 -5.63
CA ASP A 56 10.53 -2.29 -4.87
C ASP A 56 10.12 -2.19 -3.40
N ILE A 57 8.83 -2.13 -3.11
CA ILE A 57 8.27 -1.94 -1.76
C ILE A 57 7.84 -3.25 -1.08
N LEU A 58 7.47 -4.27 -1.85
CA LEU A 58 7.01 -5.55 -1.33
C LEU A 58 7.93 -6.70 -1.70
N VAL A 59 7.93 -7.70 -0.83
CA VAL A 59 8.43 -9.04 -1.07
C VAL A 59 7.25 -10.01 -1.00
N ALA A 60 7.19 -10.93 -1.96
CA ALA A 60 6.21 -12.01 -1.99
C ALA A 60 6.92 -13.35 -1.75
N GLU A 61 6.30 -14.24 -1.00
CA GLU A 61 6.79 -15.59 -0.72
C GLU A 61 5.65 -16.61 -0.80
N ARG A 62 5.93 -17.79 -1.37
CA ARG A 62 5.04 -18.94 -1.28
C ARG A 62 5.38 -19.76 -0.04
N SER A 63 4.39 -19.94 0.84
CA SER A 63 4.44 -20.85 1.98
C SER A 63 3.29 -21.86 1.88
N GLY A 64 3.60 -23.08 1.45
CA GLY A 64 2.57 -24.07 1.10
C GLY A 64 1.66 -23.57 -0.04
N GLU A 65 0.36 -23.45 0.25
CA GLU A 65 -0.67 -22.92 -0.67
C GLU A 65 -0.98 -21.43 -0.47
N ASP A 66 -0.29 -20.80 0.48
CA ASP A 66 -0.52 -19.41 0.86
C ASP A 66 0.50 -18.49 0.18
N LEU A 67 0.05 -17.28 -0.15
CA LEU A 67 0.93 -16.17 -0.53
C LEU A 67 1.16 -15.29 0.70
N ILE A 68 2.43 -15.10 1.06
CA ILE A 68 2.86 -14.18 2.11
C ILE A 68 3.43 -12.94 1.44
N VAL A 69 2.98 -11.76 1.85
CA VAL A 69 3.40 -10.46 1.33
C VAL A 69 3.91 -9.61 2.48
N THR A 70 5.10 -9.03 2.32
CA THR A 70 5.80 -8.30 3.38
C THR A 70 6.42 -7.02 2.83
N LEU A 71 6.51 -5.97 3.64
CA LEU A 71 7.23 -4.75 3.28
C LEU A 71 8.74 -5.03 3.21
N ARG A 72 9.40 -4.58 2.14
CA ARG A 72 10.84 -4.78 1.91
C ARG A 72 11.70 -3.93 2.83
N SER A 73 11.24 -2.73 3.19
CA SER A 73 12.02 -1.73 3.91
C SER A 73 12.21 -2.01 5.40
N LEU A 74 11.64 -3.11 5.91
CA LEU A 74 11.57 -3.32 7.34
C LEU A 74 12.02 -4.75 7.70
N GLU A 75 13.14 -4.85 8.42
CA GLU A 75 13.79 -6.12 8.78
C GLU A 75 13.09 -6.86 9.95
N ASP A 76 12.95 -8.17 9.78
CA ASP A 76 12.82 -9.26 10.77
C ASP A 76 11.67 -9.30 11.80
N SER A 77 10.78 -8.30 11.92
CA SER A 77 9.68 -8.37 12.92
C SER A 77 8.42 -7.58 12.54
N GLN A 78 7.93 -7.83 11.33
CA GLN A 78 7.04 -6.91 10.63
C GLN A 78 5.71 -7.54 10.26
N PRO A 79 4.63 -6.76 10.17
CA PRO A 79 3.33 -7.26 9.77
C PRO A 79 3.40 -7.86 8.37
N HIS A 80 2.90 -9.08 8.26
CA HIS A 80 2.80 -9.83 7.03
C HIS A 80 1.34 -9.91 6.61
N LEU A 81 1.07 -9.87 5.31
CA LEU A 81 -0.23 -10.23 4.77
C LEU A 81 -0.15 -11.65 4.23
N ALA A 82 -0.98 -12.55 4.75
CA ALA A 82 -1.10 -13.92 4.29
C ALA A 82 -2.42 -14.12 3.55
N LEU A 83 -2.38 -14.24 2.22
CA LEU A 83 -3.51 -14.67 1.40
C LEU A 83 -3.58 -16.21 1.41
N LYS A 84 -4.54 -16.75 2.16
CA LYS A 84 -4.68 -18.20 2.37
C LYS A 84 -5.24 -18.91 1.14
N ASN A 85 -4.65 -20.05 0.77
CA ASN A 85 -5.05 -20.86 -0.41
C ASN A 85 -4.93 -20.12 -1.76
N PHE A 86 -4.09 -19.10 -1.84
CA PHE A 86 -3.85 -18.34 -3.06
C PHE A 86 -3.44 -19.25 -4.23
N PHE A 87 -2.47 -20.15 -4.01
CA PHE A 87 -1.96 -21.02 -5.08
C PHE A 87 -2.93 -22.15 -5.43
N ALA A 88 -3.63 -22.70 -4.44
CA ALA A 88 -4.63 -23.75 -4.63
C ALA A 88 -5.80 -23.30 -5.53
N HIS A 89 -6.00 -22.00 -5.68
CA HIS A 89 -7.12 -21.40 -6.41
C HIS A 89 -6.70 -20.56 -7.61
N ASN A 90 -5.47 -20.73 -8.11
CA ASN A 90 -4.92 -19.95 -9.23
C ASN A 90 -5.02 -18.44 -8.99
N GLY A 91 -4.61 -18.01 -7.81
CA GLY A 91 -4.80 -16.66 -7.34
C GLY A 91 -4.15 -15.60 -8.22
N GLN A 92 -4.76 -14.41 -8.20
CA GLN A 92 -4.24 -13.22 -8.87
C GLN A 92 -4.22 -12.04 -7.91
N LEU A 93 -3.12 -11.30 -7.93
CA LEU A 93 -2.96 -10.04 -7.21
C LEU A 93 -2.81 -8.91 -8.22
N HIS A 94 -3.59 -7.87 -8.04
CA HIS A 94 -3.62 -6.71 -8.92
C HIS A 94 -3.12 -5.47 -8.20
N GLN A 95 -2.78 -4.44 -8.97
CA GLN A 95 -2.46 -3.11 -8.47
C GLN A 95 -3.17 -2.05 -9.31
N ILE A 96 -3.43 -0.90 -8.67
CA ILE A 96 -3.87 0.32 -9.34
C ILE A 96 -2.77 1.35 -9.15
N THR A 97 -2.25 1.88 -10.25
CA THR A 97 -1.24 2.95 -10.25
C THR A 97 -1.88 4.33 -10.03
N GLN A 98 -1.05 5.35 -9.77
CA GLN A 98 -1.54 6.72 -9.56
C GLN A 98 -2.27 7.29 -10.78
N ASP A 99 -1.91 6.90 -12.00
CA ASP A 99 -2.56 7.31 -13.25
C ASP A 99 -3.81 6.47 -13.59
N GLY A 100 -4.17 5.50 -12.74
CA GLY A 100 -5.36 4.67 -12.94
C GLY A 100 -5.14 3.49 -13.90
N GLU A 101 -3.89 3.09 -14.12
CA GLU A 101 -3.57 1.84 -14.81
C GLU A 101 -3.87 0.65 -13.88
N PHE A 102 -4.62 -0.32 -14.41
CA PHE A 102 -4.90 -1.57 -13.73
C PHE A 102 -3.92 -2.63 -14.21
N ILE A 103 -3.11 -3.15 -13.30
CA ILE A 103 -2.02 -4.07 -13.63
C ILE A 103 -2.22 -5.36 -12.81
N ARG A 104 -2.01 -6.51 -13.44
CA ARG A 104 -1.82 -7.76 -12.71
C ARG A 104 -0.37 -7.86 -12.28
N SER A 105 -0.12 -7.85 -10.97
CA SER A 105 1.21 -7.88 -10.37
C SER A 105 1.70 -9.29 -10.04
N LEU A 106 0.78 -10.24 -9.83
CA LEU A 106 1.15 -11.62 -9.54
C LEU A 106 0.06 -12.58 -10.04
N SER A 107 0.49 -13.69 -10.65
CA SER A 107 -0.34 -14.83 -10.99
C SER A 107 0.28 -16.09 -10.38
N ALA A 108 -0.54 -16.95 -9.79
CA ALA A 108 -0.10 -18.22 -9.21
C ALA A 108 0.49 -19.20 -10.25
N GLN A 109 0.20 -19.02 -11.54
CA GLN A 109 0.52 -20.00 -12.60
C GLN A 109 2.01 -20.08 -12.99
N ASP A 110 2.85 -19.15 -12.56
CA ASP A 110 4.20 -18.95 -13.14
C ASP A 110 5.39 -19.06 -12.17
N ASN A 111 5.23 -19.59 -10.95
CA ASN A 111 6.26 -19.45 -9.90
C ASN A 111 6.63 -20.75 -9.12
N PRO A 112 7.84 -20.83 -8.52
CA PRO A 112 8.43 -22.05 -7.94
C PRO A 112 7.59 -22.71 -6.84
N GLN A 113 7.93 -23.96 -6.51
CA GLN A 113 7.12 -24.77 -5.58
C GLN A 113 7.14 -24.26 -4.12
N GLN A 114 8.14 -23.49 -3.69
CA GLN A 114 8.23 -22.79 -2.39
C GLN A 114 9.25 -21.64 -2.47
N GLY A 115 9.13 -20.63 -1.60
CA GLY A 115 10.10 -19.54 -1.43
C GLY A 115 9.72 -18.25 -2.14
N GLN A 116 10.68 -17.35 -2.28
CA GLN A 116 10.45 -15.99 -2.78
C GLN A 116 9.89 -16.00 -4.21
N ILE A 117 8.97 -15.07 -4.45
CA ILE A 117 8.26 -14.89 -5.71
C ILE A 117 8.54 -13.49 -6.26
N THR A 118 8.73 -13.43 -7.57
CA THR A 118 8.89 -12.16 -8.29
C THR A 118 7.52 -11.65 -8.74
N PHE A 119 7.25 -10.37 -8.47
CA PHE A 119 6.11 -9.69 -9.08
C PHE A 119 6.31 -9.53 -10.59
N SER A 120 5.27 -9.80 -11.35
CA SER A 120 5.21 -9.60 -12.80
C SER A 120 4.27 -8.43 -13.09
N ALA A 121 4.74 -7.36 -13.72
CA ALA A 121 3.86 -6.25 -14.11
C ALA A 121 3.24 -6.53 -15.48
N GLN A 122 1.97 -6.93 -15.52
CA GLN A 122 1.21 -7.09 -16.76
C GLN A 122 0.03 -6.10 -16.81
N PRO A 123 0.08 -5.09 -17.69
CA PRO A 123 -1.02 -4.16 -17.89
C PRO A 123 -2.30 -4.87 -18.34
N LEU A 124 -3.43 -4.52 -17.71
CA LEU A 124 -4.77 -4.97 -18.09
C LEU A 124 -5.63 -3.84 -18.69
N GLY A 125 -5.09 -2.63 -18.76
CA GLY A 125 -5.78 -1.42 -19.25
C GLY A 125 -6.05 -0.43 -18.12
N HIS A 126 -6.82 0.61 -18.41
CA HIS A 126 -7.20 1.60 -17.39
C HIS A 126 -8.42 1.13 -16.59
N ILE A 127 -8.60 1.67 -15.38
CA ILE A 127 -9.71 1.33 -14.48
C ILE A 127 -11.08 1.49 -15.16
N GLU A 128 -11.28 2.49 -16.02
CA GLU A 128 -12.56 2.76 -16.70
C GLU A 128 -12.94 1.67 -17.69
N GLN A 129 -11.96 0.89 -18.15
CA GLN A 129 -12.13 -0.18 -19.13
C GLN A 129 -12.44 -1.52 -18.46
N GLN A 130 -12.32 -1.62 -17.13
CA GLN A 130 -12.51 -2.86 -16.40
C GLN A 130 -13.98 -3.13 -16.10
N PRO A 131 -14.41 -4.40 -16.03
CA PRO A 131 -15.79 -4.77 -15.67
C PRO A 131 -16.24 -4.24 -14.30
N LEU A 132 -15.29 -3.97 -13.39
CA LEU A 132 -15.54 -3.45 -12.04
C LEU A 132 -15.09 -1.99 -11.89
N SER A 133 -15.14 -1.21 -12.98
CA SER A 133 -14.64 0.17 -13.05
C SER A 133 -15.12 1.03 -11.88
N GLN A 134 -16.40 0.96 -11.51
CA GLN A 134 -16.94 1.75 -10.41
C GLN A 134 -16.24 1.48 -9.07
N ALA A 135 -16.03 0.20 -8.71
CA ALA A 135 -15.34 -0.16 -7.47
C ALA A 135 -13.86 0.21 -7.52
N LEU A 136 -13.21 0.02 -8.67
CA LEU A 136 -11.80 0.37 -8.88
C LEU A 136 -11.57 1.88 -8.82
N SER A 137 -12.48 2.69 -9.37
CA SER A 137 -12.44 4.15 -9.28
C SER A 137 -12.58 4.64 -7.84
N MET A 138 -13.47 4.05 -7.03
CA MET A 138 -13.57 4.40 -5.61
C MET A 138 -12.26 4.11 -4.86
N LEU A 139 -11.62 2.97 -5.14
CA LEU A 139 -10.33 2.63 -4.55
C LEU A 139 -9.22 3.59 -4.99
N HIS A 140 -9.24 4.00 -6.25
CA HIS A 140 -8.27 4.95 -6.80
C HIS A 140 -8.42 6.34 -6.16
N GLU A 141 -9.64 6.88 -6.06
CA GLU A 141 -9.91 8.20 -5.46
C GLU A 141 -9.53 8.30 -3.99
N VAL A 142 -9.78 7.24 -3.20
CA VAL A 142 -9.36 7.17 -1.79
C VAL A 142 -7.83 7.28 -1.69
N SER A 143 -7.11 6.54 -2.53
CA SER A 143 -5.64 6.52 -2.52
C SER A 143 -5.04 7.89 -2.88
N LEU A 144 -5.64 8.57 -3.88
CA LEU A 144 -5.21 9.91 -4.31
C LEU A 144 -5.48 11.00 -3.25
N SER A 145 -6.61 10.92 -2.56
CA SER A 145 -6.99 11.91 -1.54
C SER A 145 -5.99 11.91 -0.38
N GLU A 146 -5.54 10.73 0.03
CA GLU A 146 -4.64 10.56 1.17
C GLU A 146 -3.18 10.88 0.80
N ALA A 147 -2.77 10.59 -0.44
CA ALA A 147 -1.48 11.05 -0.95
C ALA A 147 -1.40 12.59 -0.96
N ASN A 148 -2.49 13.28 -1.28
CA ASN A 148 -2.57 14.75 -1.22
C ASN A 148 -2.57 15.30 0.20
N ASP A 149 -3.22 14.63 1.16
CA ASP A 149 -3.20 15.03 2.57
C ASP A 149 -1.78 14.89 3.17
N ALA A 150 -1.06 13.82 2.83
CA ALA A 150 0.35 13.64 3.23
C ALA A 150 1.27 14.70 2.58
N ALA A 151 1.02 15.09 1.33
CA ALA A 151 1.77 16.14 0.64
C ALA A 151 1.44 17.57 1.16
N SER A 152 0.26 17.77 1.76
CA SER A 152 -0.21 19.07 2.26
C SER A 152 0.29 19.43 3.66
N GLN A 153 1.10 18.59 4.30
CA GLN A 153 1.79 18.91 5.55
C GLN A 153 3.28 19.21 5.27
N PRO A 154 3.61 20.43 4.82
CA PRO A 154 4.41 21.29 5.69
C PRO A 154 4.19 22.80 5.40
N ALA A 155 3.32 23.49 6.14
CA ALA A 155 3.31 24.96 6.11
C ALA A 155 2.86 25.66 7.40
N MET A 156 2.22 24.98 8.36
CA MET A 156 1.69 25.66 9.55
C MET A 156 2.60 25.65 10.79
N MET A 157 3.75 24.96 10.78
CA MET A 157 4.73 25.04 11.88
C MET A 157 5.89 26.02 11.63
N ALA A 158 6.11 26.47 10.39
CA ALA A 158 7.23 27.36 10.06
C ALA A 158 6.96 28.84 10.34
N MET A 159 5.70 29.28 10.48
CA MET A 159 5.39 30.68 10.78
C MET A 159 5.41 31.03 12.28
N ALA A 160 5.46 30.05 13.18
CA ALA A 160 5.51 30.32 14.62
C ALA A 160 6.94 30.64 15.14
N PHE A 161 7.99 30.34 14.38
CA PHE A 161 9.38 30.48 14.83
C PHE A 161 10.08 31.77 14.40
N LEU A 162 9.41 32.66 13.64
CA LEU A 162 10.04 33.89 13.11
C LEU A 162 9.59 35.19 13.80
N MET A 163 8.85 35.13 14.91
CA MET A 163 8.44 36.34 15.68
C MET A 163 8.89 36.33 17.16
N GLN A 164 10.01 35.67 17.49
CA GLN A 164 10.63 35.79 18.81
C GLN A 164 12.13 36.12 18.70
N ASP A 165 12.44 37.28 18.11
CA ASP A 165 13.74 37.92 18.37
C ASP A 165 13.55 39.44 18.39
N GLU A 166 12.89 39.93 19.45
CA GLU A 166 13.09 41.32 19.88
C GLU A 166 13.15 41.35 21.41
N ALA A 167 14.36 41.14 21.94
CA ALA A 167 14.66 41.36 23.34
C ALA A 167 14.82 42.88 23.62
N PRO A 168 14.16 43.44 24.64
CA PRO A 168 14.30 44.85 25.00
C PRO A 168 15.65 45.08 25.71
N LYS A 169 16.47 45.99 25.18
CA LYS A 169 17.69 46.46 25.86
C LYS A 169 17.31 47.26 27.11
N ASN A 170 17.70 46.71 28.26
CA ASN A 170 17.41 47.27 29.57
C ASN A 170 18.55 48.18 30.08
N HIS A 171 18.15 49.36 30.56
CA HIS A 171 18.66 50.09 31.74
C HIS A 171 19.92 50.99 31.67
N SER A 172 19.59 52.26 31.94
CA SER A 172 20.32 53.39 32.50
C SER A 172 21.54 53.14 33.39
N ARG A 173 22.52 54.02 33.18
CA ARG A 173 23.68 54.39 34.02
C ARG A 173 23.30 54.78 35.47
N PRO A 174 24.26 54.68 36.39
CA PRO A 174 24.68 55.79 37.24
C PRO A 174 25.95 56.47 36.71
#